data_AF-A0A399F352-F1
#
_entry.id   AF-A0A399F352-F1
#
_cell.length_a   1.000
_cell.length_b   1.000
_cell.length_c   1.000
_cell.angle_alpha   90.00
_cell.angle_beta   90.00
_cell.angle_gamma   90.00
#
_symmetry.space_group_name_H-M   'P 1'
#
loop_
_entity.id
_entity.type
_entity.pdbx_description
1 polymer ?
#
loop_
_entity_poly.entity_id
_entity_poly.type
_entity_poly.pdbx_seq_one_letter_code
_entity_poly.pdbx_strand_id
1 'polypeptide(L)'
;MDFLGDFASLSVEPGDFVYADPPYDVEFTQYSAEGFGWDDQVRLAHWLAALDVPVVASNQATDRILALYSDLGFKVETIQAPRRISCNGDRTPAREMVAYKV
;
A
#
# COMPACT_ATOMS: atom_id res chain seq x y z
N MET A 1 -10.99 12.68 13.54
CA MET A 1 -11.72 13.00 12.30
C MET A 1 -10.76 12.66 11.18
N ASP A 2 -11.14 11.72 10.31
CA ASP A 2 -10.77 11.65 8.89
C ASP A 2 -11.42 10.37 8.32
N PHE A 3 -12.76 10.36 8.27
CA PHE A 3 -13.49 9.44 7.39
C PHE A 3 -13.78 10.23 6.11
N LEU A 4 -12.81 10.26 5.20
CA LEU A 4 -12.96 10.86 3.88
C LEU A 4 -13.07 9.75 2.83
N GLY A 5 -14.29 9.22 2.70
CA GLY A 5 -14.75 8.43 1.54
C GLY A 5 -14.04 7.09 1.30
N ASP A 6 -14.64 6.29 0.42
CA ASP A 6 -14.02 5.09 -0.11
C ASP A 6 -13.14 5.46 -1.32
N PHE A 7 -11.92 4.92 -1.43
CA PHE A 7 -11.02 5.24 -2.54
C PHE A 7 -11.65 4.92 -3.91
N ALA A 8 -12.54 3.93 -4.00
CA ALA A 8 -13.20 3.59 -5.26
C ALA A 8 -14.23 4.63 -5.71
N SER A 9 -14.56 5.62 -4.88
CA SER A 9 -15.43 6.73 -5.23
C SER A 9 -14.70 7.93 -5.85
N LEU A 10 -13.36 7.89 -5.92
CA LEU A 10 -12.56 8.96 -6.54
C LEU A 10 -12.75 8.95 -8.06
N SER A 11 -12.98 10.14 -8.63
CA SER A 11 -12.92 10.35 -10.07
C SER A 11 -11.46 10.56 -10.48
N VAL A 12 -10.96 9.74 -11.39
CA VAL A 12 -9.60 9.82 -11.94
C VAL A 12 -9.72 10.07 -13.44
N GLU A 13 -9.12 11.14 -13.94
CA GLU A 13 -9.24 11.59 -15.32
C GLU A 13 -7.95 11.32 -16.13
N PRO A 14 -8.03 11.21 -17.47
CA PRO A 14 -6.85 11.10 -18.31
C PRO A 14 -5.86 12.25 -18.07
N GLY A 15 -4.61 11.91 -17.77
CA GLY A 15 -3.55 12.87 -17.46
C GLY A 15 -3.27 13.01 -15.96
N ASP A 16 -4.08 12.39 -15.10
CA ASP A 16 -3.80 12.32 -13.66
C ASP A 16 -2.62 11.39 -13.35
N PHE A 17 -2.15 11.50 -12.11
CA PHE A 17 -1.19 10.59 -11.50
C PHE A 17 -1.70 10.21 -10.11
N VAL A 18 -1.73 8.91 -9.81
CA VAL A 18 -2.19 8.42 -8.50
C VAL A 18 -1.03 7.94 -7.66
N TYR A 19 -0.89 8.52 -6.47
CA TYR A 19 -0.02 8.02 -5.41
C TYR A 19 -0.87 7.46 -4.27
N ALA A 20 -0.67 6.18 -3.93
CA ALA A 20 -1.42 5.48 -2.89
C ALA A 20 -0.51 5.08 -1.72
N ASP A 21 -0.82 5.58 -0.51
CA ASP A 21 -0.12 5.25 0.73
C ASP A 21 -1.13 4.75 1.78
N PRO A 22 -1.69 3.54 1.60
CA PRO A 22 -2.64 2.96 2.55
C PRO A 22 -1.98 2.66 3.90
N PRO A 23 -2.77 2.39 4.96
CA PRO A 23 -2.24 1.78 6.17
C PRO A 23 -1.46 0.49 5.84
N TYR A 24 -0.27 0.31 6.40
CA TYR A 24 0.62 -0.79 6.01
C TYR A 24 0.14 -2.15 6.54
N ASP A 25 0.45 -3.20 5.78
CA ASP A 25 0.23 -4.59 6.18
C ASP A 25 1.21 -5.01 7.29
N VAL A 26 0.91 -4.62 8.54
CA VAL A 26 1.68 -4.99 9.73
C VAL A 26 1.08 -6.22 10.40
N GLU A 27 1.93 -7.18 10.78
CA GLU A 27 1.52 -8.29 11.63
C GLU A 27 1.12 -7.73 13.00
N PHE A 28 -0.19 -7.79 13.30
CA PHE A 28 -0.76 -7.66 14.65
C PHE A 28 -0.97 -6.24 15.21
N THR A 29 -2.16 -5.67 14.95
CA THR A 29 -2.94 -5.01 16.02
C THR A 29 -4.34 -5.59 16.02
N GLN A 30 -4.57 -6.61 16.85
CA GLN A 30 -5.92 -7.09 17.15
C GLN A 30 -6.78 -5.89 17.63
N TYR A 31 -8.01 -5.82 17.13
CA TYR A 31 -9.02 -4.78 17.35
C TYR A 31 -8.90 -3.50 16.52
N SER A 32 -9.25 -3.60 15.24
CA SER A 32 -10.03 -2.53 14.61
C SER A 32 -11.14 -3.16 13.78
N ALA A 33 -12.35 -3.19 14.34
CA ALA A 33 -13.57 -3.49 13.60
C ALA A 33 -13.87 -2.45 12.49
N GLU A 34 -13.04 -1.40 12.40
CA GLU A 34 -13.09 -0.27 11.45
C GLU A 34 -11.74 -0.04 10.73
N GLY A 35 -10.85 -1.03 10.69
CA GLY A 35 -9.49 -0.89 10.13
C GLY A 35 -9.34 -1.32 8.68
N PHE A 36 -8.31 -0.81 8.01
CA PHE A 36 -7.91 -1.21 6.66
C PHE A 36 -7.28 -2.61 6.70
N GLY A 37 -8.10 -3.62 6.41
CA GLY A 37 -7.72 -5.02 6.51
C GLY A 37 -7.04 -5.55 5.26
N TRP A 38 -6.72 -6.84 5.25
CA TRP A 38 -6.18 -7.50 4.05
C TRP A 38 -7.13 -7.40 2.85
N ASP A 39 -8.43 -7.55 3.07
CA ASP A 39 -9.42 -7.45 2.00
C ASP A 39 -9.42 -6.03 1.39
N ASP A 40 -9.17 -4.99 2.19
CA ASP A 40 -9.00 -3.63 1.70
C ASP A 40 -7.67 -3.44 0.94
N GLN A 41 -6.58 -4.09 1.37
CA GLN A 41 -5.31 -4.10 0.61
C GLN A 41 -5.53 -4.68 -0.79
N VAL A 42 -6.20 -5.82 -0.87
CA VAL A 42 -6.52 -6.48 -2.14
C VAL A 42 -7.44 -5.59 -2.97
N ARG A 43 -8.51 -5.04 -2.37
CA ARG A 43 -9.46 -4.16 -3.06
C ARG A 43 -8.79 -2.91 -3.62
N LEU A 44 -7.89 -2.29 -2.85
CA LEU A 44 -7.12 -1.14 -3.30
C LEU A 44 -6.17 -1.50 -4.44
N ALA A 45 -5.40 -2.58 -4.32
CA ALA A 45 -4.45 -2.98 -5.35
C ALA A 45 -5.15 -3.28 -6.69
N HIS A 46 -6.29 -3.97 -6.66
CA HIS A 46 -7.11 -4.20 -7.86
C HIS A 46 -7.70 -2.91 -8.45
N TRP A 47 -8.19 -2.00 -7.60
CA TRP A 47 -8.69 -0.71 -8.06
C TRP A 47 -7.59 0.10 -8.75
N LEU A 48 -6.41 0.20 -8.13
CA LEU A 48 -5.23 0.86 -8.71
C LEU A 48 -4.80 0.21 -10.03
N ALA A 49 -4.81 -1.12 -10.12
CA ALA A 49 -4.45 -1.86 -11.34
C ALA A 49 -5.37 -1.49 -12.52
N ALA A 50 -6.65 -1.24 -12.24
CA ALA A 50 -7.67 -0.94 -13.24
C ALA A 50 -7.64 0.50 -13.78
N LEU A 51 -6.92 1.43 -13.12
CA LEU A 51 -6.85 2.83 -13.56
C LEU A 51 -6.02 2.97 -14.84
N ASP A 52 -6.48 3.73 -15.83
CA ASP A 52 -5.74 3.98 -17.09
C ASP A 52 -4.80 5.21 -16.99
N VAL A 53 -4.22 5.41 -15.80
CA VAL A 53 -3.26 6.49 -15.51
C VAL A 53 -2.03 5.93 -14.82
N PRO A 54 -0.90 6.66 -14.81
CA PRO A 54 0.28 6.24 -14.06
C PRO A 54 -0.02 6.18 -12.55
N VAL A 55 0.43 5.10 -11.92
CA VAL A 55 0.19 4.82 -10.50
C VAL A 55 1.50 4.48 -9.79
N VAL A 56 1.66 4.99 -8.58
CA VAL A 56 2.65 4.55 -7.60
C VAL A 56 1.95 4.19 -6.29
N ALA A 57 2.34 3.08 -5.66
CA ALA A 57 1.85 2.66 -4.36
C ALA A 57 3.00 2.31 -3.41
N SER A 58 2.86 2.68 -2.14
CA SER A 58 3.80 2.35 -1.05
C SER A 58 3.16 1.41 -0.04
N ASN A 59 3.96 0.50 0.53
CA ASN A 59 3.53 -0.40 1.62
C ASN A 59 4.75 -1.05 2.30
N GLN A 60 4.51 -1.91 3.30
CA GLN A 60 5.52 -2.82 3.82
C GLN A 60 5.83 -3.93 2.80
N ALA A 61 7.11 -4.25 2.61
CA ALA A 61 7.56 -5.34 1.73
C ALA A 61 7.46 -6.71 2.44
N THR A 62 6.23 -7.12 2.77
CA THR A 62 5.90 -8.50 3.13
C THR A 62 5.78 -9.34 1.86
N ASP A 63 6.06 -10.65 1.94
CA ASP A 63 6.02 -11.52 0.76
C ASP A 63 4.64 -11.51 0.08
N ARG A 64 3.56 -11.38 0.87
CA ARG A 64 2.19 -11.31 0.34
C ARG A 64 1.86 -9.99 -0.36
N ILE A 65 2.38 -8.86 0.12
CA ILE A 65 2.22 -7.58 -0.57
C ILE A 65 3.02 -7.56 -1.87
N LEU A 66 4.26 -8.06 -1.83
CA LEU A 66 5.11 -8.15 -3.03
C LEU A 66 4.45 -9.02 -4.11
N ALA A 67 3.89 -10.17 -3.72
CA ALA A 67 3.15 -11.05 -4.61
C ALA A 67 1.90 -10.35 -5.18
N LEU A 68 1.08 -9.73 -4.33
CA LEU A 68 -0.16 -9.04 -4.74
C LEU A 68 0.08 -8.01 -5.85
N TYR A 69 1.05 -7.11 -5.68
CA TYR A 69 1.31 -6.08 -6.68
C TYR A 69 2.01 -6.64 -7.94
N SER A 70 2.90 -7.62 -7.78
CA SER A 70 3.57 -8.25 -8.93
C SER A 70 2.57 -9.02 -9.81
N ASP A 71 1.63 -9.75 -9.21
CA ASP A 71 0.59 -10.52 -9.90
C ASP A 71 -0.40 -9.62 -10.66
N LEU A 72 -0.56 -8.38 -10.18
CA LEU A 72 -1.37 -7.34 -10.84
C LEU A 72 -0.60 -6.56 -11.92
N GLY A 73 0.65 -6.95 -12.22
CA GLY A 73 1.45 -6.38 -13.30
C GLY A 73 2.18 -5.09 -12.95
N PHE A 74 2.26 -4.71 -11.67
CA PHE A 74 3.11 -3.60 -11.24
C PHE A 74 4.59 -4.00 -11.29
N LYS A 75 5.45 -3.02 -11.57
CA LYS A 75 6.88 -3.14 -11.25
C LYS A 75 7.06 -2.88 -9.77
N VAL A 76 7.77 -3.77 -9.07
CA VAL A 76 7.93 -3.70 -7.61
C VAL A 76 9.40 -3.53 -7.26
N GLU A 77 9.70 -2.54 -6.44
CA GLU A 77 11.02 -2.28 -5.88
C GLU A 77 10.97 -2.32 -4.35
N THR A 78 11.98 -2.94 -3.72
CA THR A 78 12.09 -2.97 -2.26
C THR A 78 13.20 -2.05 -1.78
N ILE A 79 12.88 -1.17 -0.84
CA ILE A 79 13.82 -0.23 -0.26
C ILE A 79 14.15 -0.66 1.17
N GLN A 80 15.44 -0.64 1.51
CA GLN A 80 15.88 -0.81 2.89
C GLN A 80 15.73 0.53 3.61
N ALA A 81 14.61 0.73 4.31
CA ALA A 81 14.41 1.92 5.13
C ALA A 81 15.10 1.75 6.49
N PRO A 82 16.15 2.52 6.82
CA PRO A 82 16.70 2.52 8.16
C PRO A 82 15.70 3.17 9.11
N ARG A 83 15.04 2.38 9.98
CA ARG A 83 14.15 2.95 11.01
C ARG A 83 14.96 3.90 11.90
N ARG A 84 14.65 5.20 11.87
CA ARG A 84 15.05 6.15 12.92
C ARG A 84 14.33 5.72 14.21
N ILE A 85 15.08 5.02 15.08
CA ILE A 85 14.84 4.80 16.51
C ILE A 85 13.36 4.66 16.91
N SER A 86 12.85 3.42 16.95
CA SER A 86 11.67 3.10 17.74
C SER A 86 12.01 3.19 19.23
N CYS A 87 11.17 3.83 20.04
CA CYS A 87 11.29 3.89 21.51
C CYS A 87 11.28 2.50 22.18
N ASN A 88 10.96 1.42 21.46
CA ASN A 88 10.75 0.08 22.03
C ASN A 88 11.86 -0.93 21.73
N GLY A 89 12.99 -0.52 21.13
CA GLY A 89 14.18 -1.37 21.05
C GLY A 89 14.10 -2.56 20.08
N ASP A 90 13.00 -2.76 19.36
CA ASP A 90 12.95 -3.72 18.26
C ASP A 90 13.67 -3.15 17.03
N ARG A 91 14.66 -3.91 16.55
CA ARG A 91 15.63 -3.52 15.51
C ARG A 91 15.44 -4.30 14.22
N THR A 92 14.36 -5.07 14.10
CA THR A 92 14.06 -5.79 12.86
C THR A 92 13.86 -4.78 11.73
N PRO A 93 14.66 -4.82 10.65
CA PRO A 93 14.51 -3.90 9.52
C PRO A 93 13.14 -4.09 8.88
N ALA A 94 12.32 -3.03 8.81
CA ALA A 94 11.17 -3.04 7.92
C ALA A 94 11.67 -2.71 6.52
N ARG A 95 11.48 -3.64 5.59
CA ARG A 95 11.63 -3.38 4.17
C ARG A 95 10.36 -2.69 3.68
N GLU A 96 10.52 -1.62 2.90
CA GLU A 96 9.41 -0.92 2.25
C GLU A 96 9.31 -1.35 0.80
N MET A 97 8.10 -1.32 0.27
CA MET A 97 7.73 -1.68 -1.09
C MET A 97 7.27 -0.42 -1.81
N VAL A 98 7.79 -0.20 -3.02
CA VAL A 98 7.28 0.77 -3.98
C VAL A 98 6.85 0.01 -5.23
N ALA A 99 5.56 0.05 -5.54
CA ALA A 99 4.99 -0.54 -6.75
C ALA A 99 4.58 0.56 -7.73
N TYR A 100 4.87 0.40 -9.01
CA TYR A 100 4.47 1.38 -10.02
C TYR A 100 4.09 0.75 -11.36
N LYS A 101 3.17 1.43 -12.06
CA LYS A 101 2.80 1.16 -13.45
C LYS A 101 2.63 2.47 -14.21
N VAL A 102 2.90 2.44 -15.52
CA VAL A 102 2.81 3.57 -16.43
C VAL A 102 1.89 3.25 -17.59
#